data_AF-A0A2V8LC58-F1
#
_entry.id   AF-A0A2V8LC58-F1
#
_cell.length_a   1.000
_cell.length_b   1.000
_cell.length_c   1.000
_cell.angle_alpha   90.00
_cell.angle_beta   90.00
_cell.angle_gamma   90.00
#
_symmetry.space_group_name_H-M   'P 1'
#
loop_
_entity.id
_entity.type
_entity.pdbx_description
1 polymer ?
#
loop_
_entity_poly.entity_id
_entity_poly.type
_entity_poly.pdbx_seq_one_letter_code
_entity_poly.pdbx_strand_id
1 'polypeptide(L)'
;MPEAKIALVDTDAFLDEKAGIVRLVAAAKKVEGEFQPRRTELTNLQQQIDKATADLQRAGPVQDPKVSAQQQEKIEQMKKDLQRKGEDAQTAYQKRLQDMLGPVYEEIGKALDVFAKARGITLILDVTKIQGILSASESLDITRPFIADFNSKNPSTASLTTQP
;
A
#
# COMPACT_ATOMS: atom_id res chain seq x y z
N MET A 1 -12.54 -41.46 4.67
CA MET A 1 -12.37 -39.99 4.71
C MET A 1 -11.95 -39.54 3.32
N PRO A 2 -12.53 -38.48 2.73
CA PRO A 2 -11.98 -37.94 1.49
C PRO A 2 -10.53 -37.52 1.72
N GLU A 3 -9.65 -37.83 0.77
CA GLU A 3 -8.24 -37.46 0.82
C GLU A 3 -8.12 -35.94 0.74
N ALA A 4 -7.45 -35.32 1.72
CA ALA A 4 -7.25 -33.88 1.74
C ALA A 4 -6.10 -33.51 0.81
N LYS A 5 -6.36 -32.65 -0.17
CA LYS A 5 -5.33 -32.09 -1.05
C LYS A 5 -5.03 -30.66 -0.63
N ILE A 6 -3.83 -30.45 -0.12
CA ILE A 6 -3.36 -29.17 0.41
C ILE A 6 -2.59 -28.42 -0.67
N ALA A 7 -2.75 -27.11 -0.72
CA ALA A 7 -1.93 -26.21 -1.51
C ALA A 7 -1.45 -25.03 -0.66
N LEU A 8 -0.32 -24.46 -1.06
CA LEU A 8 0.30 -23.30 -0.46
C LEU A 8 0.15 -22.10 -1.39
N VAL A 9 -0.06 -20.92 -0.81
CA VAL A 9 -0.11 -19.66 -1.56
C VAL A 9 0.69 -18.60 -0.81
N ASP A 10 1.46 -17.82 -1.55
CA ASP A 10 2.12 -16.60 -1.06
C ASP A 10 1.29 -15.40 -1.54
N THR A 11 0.57 -14.78 -0.61
CA THR A 11 -0.28 -13.62 -0.93
C THR A 11 0.50 -12.31 -1.01
N ASP A 12 1.72 -12.23 -0.46
CA ASP A 12 2.57 -11.04 -0.59
C ASP A 12 3.03 -10.90 -2.06
N ALA A 13 3.24 -12.02 -2.74
CA ALA A 13 3.54 -12.05 -4.18
C ALA A 13 2.42 -11.46 -5.06
N PHE A 14 1.18 -11.32 -4.57
CA PHE A 14 0.08 -10.76 -5.37
C PHE A 14 0.27 -9.26 -5.65
N LEU A 15 1.03 -8.55 -4.80
CA LEU A 15 1.36 -7.14 -4.98
C LEU A 15 2.71 -6.93 -5.69
N ASP A 16 3.40 -7.99 -6.11
CA ASP A 16 4.64 -7.85 -6.87
C ASP A 16 4.38 -7.12 -8.19
N GLU A 17 5.16 -6.06 -8.45
CA GLU A 17 4.89 -5.17 -9.58
C GLU A 17 5.07 -5.83 -10.96
N LYS A 18 5.88 -6.90 -11.04
CA LYS A 18 6.26 -7.54 -12.30
C LYS A 18 5.52 -8.86 -12.51
N ALA A 19 5.29 -9.60 -11.43
CA ALA A 19 4.79 -10.97 -11.46
C ALA A 19 3.49 -11.16 -10.68
N GLY A 20 2.95 -10.11 -10.04
CA GLY A 20 1.73 -10.17 -9.23
C GLY A 20 0.43 -10.09 -10.01
N ILE A 21 -0.66 -9.83 -9.28
CA ILE A 21 -2.00 -9.67 -9.84
C ILE A 21 -2.12 -8.26 -10.43
N VAL A 22 -2.23 -8.17 -11.75
CA VAL A 22 -2.11 -6.90 -12.48
C VAL A 22 -3.14 -5.87 -11.99
N ARG A 23 -4.38 -6.29 -11.78
CA ARG A 23 -5.45 -5.39 -11.28
C ARG A 23 -5.18 -4.90 -9.85
N LEU A 24 -4.62 -5.76 -9.00
CA LEU A 24 -4.29 -5.41 -7.61
C LEU A 24 -3.13 -4.41 -7.56
N VAL A 25 -2.04 -4.69 -8.29
CA VAL A 25 -0.89 -3.79 -8.43
C VAL A 25 -1.32 -2.44 -9.01
N ALA A 26 -2.14 -2.43 -10.06
CA ALA A 26 -2.63 -1.20 -10.66
C ALA A 26 -3.48 -0.37 -9.69
N ALA A 27 -4.35 -1.02 -8.90
CA ALA A 27 -5.14 -0.36 -7.87
C ALA A 27 -4.25 0.27 -6.79
N ALA A 28 -3.25 -0.46 -6.28
CA ALA A 28 -2.30 0.05 -5.30
C ALA A 28 -1.49 1.25 -5.83
N LYS A 29 -0.97 1.16 -7.06
CA LYS A 29 -0.25 2.27 -7.72
C LYS A 29 -1.11 3.50 -7.91
N LYS A 30 -2.40 3.32 -8.23
CA LYS A 30 -3.33 4.43 -8.38
C LYS A 30 -3.50 5.17 -7.05
N VAL A 31 -3.67 4.45 -5.94
CA VAL A 31 -3.77 5.07 -4.61
C VAL A 31 -2.47 5.80 -4.26
N GLU A 32 -1.30 5.18 -4.48
CA GLU A 32 -0.02 5.83 -4.24
C GLU A 32 0.15 7.13 -5.04
N GLY A 33 -0.27 7.11 -6.31
CA GLY A 33 -0.28 8.28 -7.19
C GLY A 33 -1.21 9.40 -6.71
N GLU A 34 -2.42 9.05 -6.26
CA GLU A 34 -3.40 10.00 -5.71
C GLU A 34 -2.88 10.72 -4.45
N PHE A 35 -1.97 10.10 -3.70
CA PHE A 35 -1.45 10.63 -2.43
C PHE A 35 -0.06 11.27 -2.54
N GLN A 36 0.64 11.17 -3.68
CA GLN A 36 1.93 11.86 -3.88
C GLN A 36 1.87 13.35 -3.57
N PRO A 37 0.87 14.14 -4.02
CA PRO A 37 0.83 15.57 -3.75
C PRO A 37 0.78 15.90 -2.26
N ARG A 38 0.01 15.13 -1.48
CA ARG A 38 -0.09 15.30 -0.01
C ARG A 38 1.23 14.98 0.68
N ARG A 39 1.92 13.92 0.25
CA ARG A 39 3.24 13.56 0.76
C ARG A 39 4.28 14.64 0.48
N THR A 40 4.26 15.22 -0.73
CA THR A 40 5.11 16.36 -1.09
C THR A 40 4.78 17.58 -0.25
N GLU A 41 3.50 17.90 -0.04
CA GLU A 41 3.07 19.01 0.81
C GLU A 41 3.60 18.88 2.25
N LEU A 42 3.43 17.72 2.87
CA LEU A 42 3.93 17.44 4.22
C LEU A 42 5.45 17.57 4.31
N THR A 43 6.17 17.07 3.31
CA THR A 43 7.63 17.18 3.22
C THR A 43 8.07 18.64 3.12
N ASN A 44 7.40 19.42 2.27
CA ASN A 44 7.68 20.85 2.10
C ASN A 44 7.38 21.65 3.37
N LEU A 45 6.32 21.31 4.10
CA LEU A 45 5.98 21.96 5.36
C LEU A 45 7.00 21.64 6.46
N GLN A 46 7.47 20.38 6.54
CA GLN A 46 8.55 20.00 7.44
C GLN A 46 9.83 20.80 7.17
N GLN A 47 10.24 20.90 5.90
CA GLN A 47 11.42 21.68 5.51
C GLN A 47 11.30 23.18 5.87
N GLN A 48 10.09 23.75 5.74
CA GLN A 48 9.82 25.13 6.14
C GLN A 48 9.93 25.32 7.66
N ILE A 49 9.45 24.36 8.45
CA ILE A 49 9.58 24.36 9.91
C ILE A 49 11.06 24.30 10.30
N ASP A 50 11.84 23.42 9.69
CA ASP A 50 13.26 23.25 9.98
C ASP A 50 14.04 24.52 9.65
N LYS A 51 13.78 25.12 8.48
CA LYS A 51 14.38 26.38 8.08
C LYS A 51 14.03 27.53 9.03
N ALA A 52 12.75 27.70 9.35
CA ALA A 52 12.31 28.76 10.27
C ALA A 52 12.89 28.59 11.67
N THR A 53 13.00 27.34 12.14
CA THR A 53 13.61 27.02 13.44
C THR A 53 15.10 27.38 13.44
N ALA A 54 15.84 27.00 12.40
CA ALA A 54 17.25 27.35 12.27
C ALA A 54 17.48 28.87 12.17
N ASP A 55 16.60 29.57 11.45
CA ASP A 55 16.65 31.03 11.32
C ASP A 55 16.40 31.73 12.67
N LEU A 56 15.38 31.29 13.43
CA LEU A 56 15.11 31.81 14.76
C LEU A 56 16.27 31.52 15.74
N GLN A 57 16.88 30.33 15.68
CA GLN A 57 18.04 30.00 16.52
C GLN A 57 19.25 30.91 16.22
N ARG A 58 19.47 31.26 14.95
CA ARG A 58 20.60 32.09 14.52
C ARG A 58 20.37 33.57 14.79
N ALA A 59 19.21 34.10 14.43
CA ALA A 59 18.89 35.53 14.47
C ALA A 59 18.21 35.96 15.78
N GLY A 60 17.57 35.03 16.49
CA GLY A 60 16.83 35.25 17.72
C GLY A 60 17.57 36.06 18.79
N PRO A 61 18.86 35.77 19.09
CA PRO A 61 19.62 36.48 20.12
C PRO A 61 19.95 37.94 19.78
N VAL A 62 19.91 38.33 18.50
CA VAL A 62 20.34 39.65 18.01
C VAL A 62 19.20 40.50 17.45
N GLN A 63 17.99 39.94 17.33
CA GLN A 63 16.80 40.65 16.83
C GLN A 63 15.87 41.09 17.96
N ASP A 64 14.90 41.95 17.64
CA ASP A 64 13.89 42.43 18.60
C ASP A 64 13.10 41.25 19.22
N PRO A 65 12.92 41.20 20.55
CA PRO A 65 12.19 40.13 21.23
C PRO A 65 10.77 39.89 20.67
N LYS A 66 10.08 40.93 20.22
CA LYS A 66 8.75 40.81 19.60
C LYS A 66 8.81 40.08 18.26
N VAL A 67 9.86 40.29 17.47
CA VAL A 67 10.08 39.58 16.20
C VAL A 67 10.38 38.11 16.46
N SER A 68 11.22 37.80 17.46
CA SER A 68 11.48 36.42 17.89
C SER A 68 10.20 35.71 18.37
N ALA A 69 9.35 36.38 19.16
CA ALA A 69 8.08 35.84 19.61
C ALA A 69 7.13 35.52 18.44
N GLN A 70 7.00 36.43 17.46
CA GLN A 70 6.18 36.19 16.26
C GLN A 70 6.69 35.02 15.41
N GLN A 71 8.01 34.88 15.26
CA GLN A 71 8.61 33.75 14.56
C GLN A 71 8.33 32.43 15.28
N GLN A 72 8.44 32.41 16.60
CA GLN A 72 8.13 31.26 17.44
C GLN A 72 6.65 30.83 17.29
N GLU A 73 5.72 31.78 17.39
CA GLU A 73 4.28 31.52 17.18
C GLU A 73 4.00 30.95 15.78
N LYS A 74 4.65 31.50 14.74
CA LYS A 74 4.52 30.98 13.37
C LYS A 74 5.04 29.55 13.25
N ILE A 75 6.18 29.23 13.86
CA ILE A 75 6.74 27.87 13.88
C ILE A 75 5.77 26.91 14.57
N GLU A 76 5.21 27.30 15.72
CA GLU A 76 4.22 26.49 16.44
C GLU A 76 2.96 26.25 15.60
N GLN A 77 2.49 27.27 14.88
CA GLN A 77 1.35 27.13 13.98
C GLN A 77 1.65 26.17 12.82
N MET A 78 2.84 26.24 12.22
CA MET A 78 3.25 25.31 11.16
C MET A 78 3.36 23.87 11.69
N LYS A 79 3.90 23.67 12.90
CA LYS A 79 3.97 22.34 13.54
C LYS A 79 2.59 21.74 13.77
N LYS A 80 1.63 22.54 14.26
CA LYS A 80 0.23 22.11 14.43
C LYS A 80 -0.41 21.75 13.09
N ASP A 81 -0.18 22.55 12.06
CA ASP A 81 -0.71 22.27 10.72
C ASP A 81 -0.11 20.98 10.15
N LEU A 82 1.20 20.77 10.31
CA LEU A 82 1.88 19.55 9.89
C LEU A 82 1.29 18.31 10.57
N GLN A 83 1.12 18.36 11.90
CA GLN A 83 0.55 17.24 12.65
C GLN A 83 -0.86 16.91 12.13
N ARG A 84 -1.75 17.91 12.05
CA ARG A 84 -3.12 17.72 11.57
C ARG A 84 -3.16 17.17 10.16
N LYS A 85 -2.41 17.76 9.23
CA LYS A 85 -2.35 17.30 7.83
C LYS A 85 -1.77 15.89 7.72
N GLY A 86 -0.81 15.55 8.58
CA GLY A 86 -0.22 14.22 8.65
C GLY A 86 -1.24 13.16 9.06
N GLU A 87 -1.99 13.42 10.13
CA GLU A 87 -3.08 12.56 10.61
C GLU A 87 -4.17 12.40 9.53
N ASP A 88 -4.64 13.51 8.96
CA ASP A 88 -5.65 13.52 7.90
C ASP A 88 -5.20 12.75 6.64
N ALA A 89 -3.94 12.92 6.24
CA ALA A 89 -3.37 12.22 5.09
C ALA A 89 -3.28 10.72 5.35
N GLN A 90 -2.83 10.31 6.55
CA GLN A 90 -2.71 8.91 6.92
C GLN A 90 -4.07 8.21 6.95
N THR A 91 -5.07 8.81 7.60
CA THR A 91 -6.43 8.26 7.65
C THR A 91 -7.06 8.17 6.26
N ALA A 92 -6.91 9.22 5.45
CA ALA A 92 -7.43 9.20 4.07
C ALA A 92 -6.75 8.14 3.21
N TYR A 93 -5.43 7.94 3.37
CA TYR A 93 -4.68 6.93 2.62
C TYR A 93 -5.13 5.52 2.95
N GLN A 94 -5.23 5.18 4.24
CA GLN A 94 -5.70 3.86 4.68
C GLN A 94 -7.12 3.57 4.18
N LYS A 95 -8.03 4.53 4.31
CA LYS A 95 -9.39 4.40 3.80
C LYS A 95 -9.40 4.17 2.29
N ARG A 96 -8.62 4.96 1.54
CA ARG A 96 -8.56 4.84 0.08
C ARG A 96 -7.97 3.51 -0.36
N LEU A 97 -6.94 3.01 0.33
CA LEU A 97 -6.41 1.67 0.09
C LEU A 97 -7.50 0.61 0.27
N GLN A 98 -8.24 0.65 1.37
CA GLN A 98 -9.32 -0.30 1.62
C GLN A 98 -10.41 -0.24 0.53
N ASP A 99 -10.87 0.97 0.19
CA ASP A 99 -11.91 1.19 -0.82
C ASP A 99 -11.50 0.68 -2.21
N MET A 100 -10.22 0.82 -2.56
CA MET A 100 -9.70 0.46 -3.89
C MET A 100 -9.26 -1.00 -3.99
N LEU A 101 -8.66 -1.56 -2.94
CA LEU A 101 -8.10 -2.91 -2.95
C LEU A 101 -9.11 -3.95 -2.44
N GLY A 102 -10.02 -3.57 -1.54
CA GLY A 102 -11.00 -4.47 -0.93
C GLY A 102 -11.80 -5.28 -1.96
N PRO A 103 -12.47 -4.63 -2.94
CA PRO A 103 -13.20 -5.35 -3.99
C PRO A 103 -12.32 -6.30 -4.81
N VAL A 104 -11.06 -5.93 -5.06
CA VAL A 104 -10.10 -6.78 -5.79
C VAL A 104 -9.75 -8.01 -4.96
N TYR A 105 -9.53 -7.87 -3.65
CA TYR A 105 -9.30 -8.99 -2.75
C TYR A 105 -10.51 -9.94 -2.67
N GLU A 106 -11.74 -9.41 -2.69
CA GLU A 106 -12.94 -10.25 -2.75
C GLU A 106 -13.02 -11.07 -4.05
N GLU A 107 -12.70 -10.44 -5.20
CA GLU A 107 -12.62 -11.12 -6.49
C GLU A 107 -11.54 -12.21 -6.48
N ILE A 108 -10.36 -11.92 -5.91
CA ILE A 108 -9.26 -12.87 -5.74
C ILE A 108 -9.71 -14.07 -4.90
N GLY A 109 -10.38 -13.84 -3.77
CA GLY A 109 -10.85 -14.93 -2.90
C GLY A 109 -11.84 -15.85 -3.61
N LYS A 110 -12.81 -15.28 -4.35
CA LYS A 110 -13.77 -16.06 -5.16
C LYS A 110 -13.06 -16.84 -6.26
N ALA A 111 -12.11 -16.23 -6.96
CA ALA A 111 -11.34 -16.89 -8.00
C ALA A 111 -10.46 -18.02 -7.44
N LEU A 112 -9.89 -17.84 -6.26
CA LEU A 112 -9.06 -18.83 -5.58
C LEU A 112 -9.87 -20.07 -5.19
N ASP A 113 -11.11 -19.89 -4.69
CA ASP A 113 -12.05 -20.99 -4.43
C ASP A 113 -12.39 -21.77 -5.70
N VAL A 114 -12.70 -21.07 -6.81
CA VAL A 114 -12.95 -21.71 -8.11
C VAL A 114 -11.71 -22.47 -8.61
N PHE A 115 -10.53 -21.85 -8.50
CA PHE A 115 -9.25 -22.43 -8.90
C PHE A 115 -8.95 -23.72 -8.11
N ALA A 116 -9.22 -23.70 -6.80
CA ALA A 116 -9.04 -24.82 -5.89
C ALA A 116 -9.96 -25.99 -6.24
N LYS A 117 -11.26 -25.72 -6.37
CA LYS A 117 -12.30 -26.70 -6.72
C LYS A 117 -11.99 -27.41 -8.03
N ALA A 118 -11.59 -26.65 -9.06
CA ALA A 118 -11.22 -27.21 -10.36
C ALA A 118 -10.01 -28.17 -10.32
N ARG A 119 -9.17 -28.10 -9.27
CA ARG A 119 -7.96 -28.92 -9.09
C ARG A 119 -8.08 -29.94 -7.97
N GLY A 120 -9.27 -30.07 -7.38
CA GLY A 120 -9.55 -30.92 -6.23
C GLY A 120 -8.78 -30.52 -4.97
N ILE A 121 -8.34 -29.26 -4.87
CA ILE A 121 -7.67 -28.73 -3.68
C ILE A 121 -8.74 -28.47 -2.63
N THR A 122 -8.57 -29.06 -1.45
CA THR A 122 -9.54 -28.99 -0.35
C THR A 122 -9.08 -28.05 0.78
N LEU A 123 -7.82 -27.63 0.77
CA LEU A 123 -7.24 -26.70 1.74
C LEU A 123 -6.17 -25.83 1.08
N ILE A 124 -6.27 -24.51 1.22
CA ILE A 124 -5.22 -23.57 0.84
C ILE A 124 -4.67 -22.93 2.10
N LEU A 125 -3.35 -22.92 2.22
CA LEU A 125 -2.62 -22.32 3.34
C LEU A 125 -1.82 -21.13 2.82
N ASP A 126 -2.03 -19.96 3.42
CA ASP A 126 -1.24 -18.78 3.13
C ASP A 126 0.07 -18.82 3.93
N VAL A 127 1.19 -18.97 3.23
CA VAL A 127 2.52 -19.09 3.84
C VAL A 127 3.00 -17.79 4.49
N THR A 128 2.39 -16.65 4.13
CA THR A 128 2.70 -15.35 4.74
C THR A 128 2.05 -15.17 6.11
N LYS A 129 0.97 -15.94 6.39
CA LYS A 129 0.19 -15.84 7.63
C LYS A 129 0.50 -16.98 8.60
N ILE A 130 1.01 -18.09 8.09
CA ILE A 130 1.29 -19.29 8.88
C ILE A 130 2.78 -19.39 9.13
N GLN A 131 3.17 -19.22 10.39
CA GLN A 131 4.52 -19.54 10.83
C GLN A 131 4.66 -21.05 11.10
N GLY A 132 5.84 -21.62 10.85
CA GLY A 132 6.15 -23.01 11.21
C GLY A 132 6.16 -24.03 10.06
N ILE A 133 6.02 -23.60 8.81
CA ILE A 133 6.31 -24.46 7.66
C ILE A 133 7.83 -24.59 7.52
N LEU A 134 8.39 -25.73 7.95
CA LEU A 134 9.84 -25.98 7.86
C LEU A 134 10.29 -26.36 6.45
N SER A 135 9.44 -27.08 5.72
CA SER A 135 9.68 -27.49 4.34
C SER A 135 8.35 -27.88 3.70
N ALA A 136 8.20 -27.61 2.42
CA ALA A 136 7.08 -28.02 1.60
C ALA A 136 7.58 -28.32 0.19
N SER A 137 6.94 -29.26 -0.50
CA SER A 137 7.24 -29.48 -1.92
C SER A 137 6.81 -28.26 -2.73
N GLU A 138 7.65 -27.81 -3.68
CA GLU A 138 7.30 -26.75 -4.64
C GLU A 138 6.02 -27.06 -5.42
N SER A 139 5.68 -28.35 -5.59
CA SER A 139 4.44 -28.78 -6.24
C SER A 139 3.17 -28.38 -5.48
N LEU A 140 3.27 -28.03 -4.19
CA LEU A 140 2.16 -27.53 -3.40
C LEU A 140 1.93 -26.03 -3.61
N ASP A 141 2.93 -25.28 -4.08
CA ASP A 141 2.82 -23.85 -4.31
C ASP A 141 2.00 -23.55 -5.57
N ILE A 142 0.82 -22.95 -5.35
CA ILE A 142 -0.09 -22.54 -6.42
C ILE A 142 0.01 -21.06 -6.77
N THR A 143 0.91 -20.30 -6.15
CA THR A 143 1.01 -18.84 -6.28
C THR A 143 1.11 -18.39 -7.73
N ARG A 144 2.15 -18.82 -8.46
CA ARG A 144 2.33 -18.43 -9.87
C ARG A 144 1.23 -18.98 -10.79
N PRO A 145 0.85 -20.28 -10.71
CA PRO A 145 -0.27 -20.80 -11.47
C PRO A 145 -1.58 -20.04 -11.25
N PHE A 146 -1.87 -19.66 -10.01
CA PHE A 146 -3.07 -18.91 -9.65
C PHE A 146 -3.03 -17.48 -10.19
N ILE A 147 -1.91 -16.75 -10.01
CA ILE A 147 -1.77 -15.40 -10.57
C ILE A 147 -1.98 -15.41 -12.08
N ALA A 148 -1.40 -16.38 -12.80
CA ALA A 148 -1.58 -16.53 -14.24
C ALA A 148 -3.04 -16.79 -14.63
N ASP A 149 -3.74 -17.70 -13.93
CA ASP A 149 -5.15 -18.00 -14.16
C ASP A 149 -6.04 -16.78 -13.87
N PHE A 150 -5.81 -16.08 -12.76
CA PHE A 150 -6.54 -14.89 -12.37
C PHE A 150 -6.38 -13.77 -13.41
N ASN A 151 -5.14 -13.44 -13.79
CA ASN A 151 -4.85 -12.37 -14.75
C ASN A 151 -5.42 -12.69 -16.14
N SER A 152 -5.39 -13.95 -16.56
CA SER A 152 -5.98 -14.39 -17.84
C SER A 152 -7.50 -14.20 -17.89
N LYS A 153 -8.19 -14.48 -16.77
CA LYS A 153 -9.66 -14.33 -16.66
C LYS A 153 -10.12 -12.92 -16.32
N ASN A 154 -9.22 -12.10 -15.78
CA ASN A 154 -9.50 -10.74 -15.32
C ASN A 154 -8.46 -9.77 -15.89
N PRO A 155 -8.40 -9.60 -17.23
CA PRO A 155 -7.48 -8.65 -17.82
C PRO A 155 -7.78 -7.24 -17.30
N SER A 156 -6.74 -6.48 -17.01
CA SER A 156 -6.91 -5.09 -16.58
C SER A 156 -7.52 -4.28 -17.73
N THR A 157 -8.60 -3.53 -17.46
CA THR A 157 -9.15 -2.57 -18.42
C THR A 157 -8.16 -1.44 -18.77
N ALA A 158 -7.10 -1.25 -17.98
CA ALA A 158 -5.98 -0.36 -18.32
C ALA A 158 -5.07 -0.90 -19.43
N SER A 159 -5.12 -2.20 -19.71
CA SER A 159 -4.36 -2.84 -20.80
C SER A 159 -5.05 -2.75 -22.16
N LEU A 160 -6.29 -2.23 -22.23
CA LEU A 160 -7.03 -2.07 -23.49
C LEU A 160 -6.77 -0.73 -24.20
N THR A 161 -5.95 0.17 -23.64
CA THR A 161 -5.61 1.48 -24.24
C THR A 161 -4.25 1.55 -24.90
N THR A 162 -3.54 0.43 -25.08
CA THR A 162 -2.33 0.38 -25.91
C THR A 162 -2.47 -0.72 -26.94
N GLN A 163 -3.22 -0.43 -28.00
CA GLN A 163 -3.10 -1.14 -29.27
C GLN A 163 -3.08 -0.08 -30.38
N PRO A 164 -1.96 0.09 -31.11
CA PRO A 164 -1.95 0.85 -32.35
C PRO A 164 -2.74 0.15 -33.45
#